data_AF-A3IKE5-F1
#
_entry.id   AF-A3IKE5-F1
#
_cell.length_a   1.000
_cell.length_b   1.000
_cell.length_c   1.000
_cell.angle_alpha   90.00
_cell.angle_beta   90.00
_cell.angle_gamma   90.00
#
_symmetry.space_group_name_H-M   'P 1'
#
loop_
_entity.id
_entity.type
_entity.pdbx_description
1 polymer ?
#
loop_
_entity_poly.entity_id
_entity_poly.type
_entity_poly.pdbx_seq_one_letter_code
_entity_poly.pdbx_strand_id
1 'polypeptide(L)'
;MKSYTWAYIQKYSKQTKRLLGIDYQQLKQLIALGKLLNQNNKEKIEKTKTRINQSGSGNHPKLSEEEQIILMLIYLRHNVSFQFLGLVFQVSESTAHNIFTYLAKTF
;
A
#
# COMPACT_ATOMS: atom_id res chain seq x y z
N MET A 1 0.02 -2.19 -19.93
CA MET A 1 0.12 -3.37 -19.04
C MET A 1 -1.24 -3.57 -18.38
N LYS A 2 -1.73 -4.82 -18.23
CA LYS A 2 -3.10 -5.07 -17.73
C LYS A 2 -3.18 -4.74 -16.24
N SER A 3 -3.94 -3.71 -15.89
CA SER A 3 -4.25 -3.33 -14.51
C SER A 3 -5.53 -4.02 -14.05
N TYR A 4 -5.50 -5.35 -13.95
CA TYR A 4 -6.72 -6.14 -13.70
C TYR A 4 -7.39 -5.77 -12.37
N THR A 5 -6.63 -5.70 -11.28
CA THR A 5 -7.14 -5.41 -9.93
C THR A 5 -7.62 -3.97 -9.85
N TRP A 6 -6.84 -3.04 -10.38
CA TRP A 6 -7.20 -1.62 -10.39
C TRP A 6 -8.44 -1.36 -11.24
N ALA A 7 -8.50 -1.91 -12.45
CA ALA A 7 -9.67 -1.78 -13.32
C ALA A 7 -10.92 -2.42 -12.70
N TYR A 8 -10.76 -3.56 -12.02
CA TYR A 8 -11.85 -4.18 -11.26
C TYR A 8 -12.35 -3.25 -10.15
N ILE A 9 -11.45 -2.67 -9.36
CA ILE A 9 -11.80 -1.74 -8.27
C ILE A 9 -12.46 -0.48 -8.83
N GLN A 10 -11.99 0.07 -9.95
CA GLN A 10 -12.62 1.21 -10.61
C GLN A 10 -14.04 0.89 -11.08
N LYS A 11 -14.26 -0.31 -11.65
CA LYS A 11 -15.58 -0.77 -12.11
C LYS A 11 -16.52 -1.05 -10.93
N TYR A 12 -15.99 -1.53 -9.81
CA TYR A 12 -16.76 -1.96 -8.64
C TYR A 12 -16.33 -1.20 -7.37
N SER A 13 -16.39 0.13 -7.39
CA SER A 13 -15.92 1.00 -6.31
C SER A 13 -16.53 0.71 -4.93
N LYS A 14 -17.77 0.18 -4.88
CA LYS A 14 -18.41 -0.25 -3.62
C LYS A 14 -17.69 -1.44 -2.96
N GLN A 15 -16.98 -2.26 -3.75
CA GLN A 15 -16.23 -3.41 -3.23
C GLN A 15 -14.88 -3.04 -2.63
N THR A 16 -14.38 -1.81 -2.85
CA THR A 16 -13.09 -1.36 -2.31
C THR A 16 -13.00 -1.53 -0.80
N LYS A 17 -14.06 -1.18 -0.07
CA LYS A 17 -14.10 -1.31 1.40
C LYS A 17 -13.99 -2.76 1.85
N ARG A 18 -14.62 -3.69 1.13
CA ARG A 18 -14.54 -5.11 1.44
C ARG A 18 -13.14 -5.68 1.17
N LEU A 19 -12.52 -5.28 0.06
CA LEU A 19 -11.22 -5.77 -0.38
C LEU A 19 -10.06 -5.19 0.43
N LEU A 20 -10.10 -3.89 0.71
CA LEU A 20 -8.97 -3.13 1.26
C LEU A 20 -9.24 -2.52 2.63
N GLY A 21 -10.47 -2.60 3.15
CA GLY A 21 -10.84 -1.99 4.43
C GLY A 21 -11.03 -0.47 4.38
N ILE A 22 -10.84 0.16 3.22
CA ILE A 22 -10.95 1.60 3.00
C ILE A 22 -11.92 1.89 1.86
N ASP A 23 -12.55 3.07 1.88
CA ASP A 23 -13.42 3.46 0.78
C ASP A 23 -12.64 3.83 -0.50
N TYR A 24 -13.38 3.95 -1.60
CA TYR A 24 -12.79 4.21 -2.91
C TYR A 24 -12.13 5.60 -3.02
N GLN A 25 -12.64 6.61 -2.33
CA GLN A 25 -12.03 7.95 -2.34
C GLN A 25 -10.72 7.94 -1.57
N GLN A 26 -10.69 7.30 -0.40
CA GLN A 26 -9.48 7.07 0.39
C GLN A 26 -8.43 6.33 -0.43
N LEU A 27 -8.82 5.27 -1.16
CA LEU A 27 -7.89 4.56 -2.04
C LEU A 27 -7.30 5.47 -3.12
N LYS A 28 -8.12 6.29 -3.78
CA LYS A 28 -7.62 7.22 -4.81
C LYS A 28 -6.62 8.24 -4.24
N GLN A 29 -6.90 8.77 -3.04
CA GLN A 29 -5.99 9.68 -2.35
C GLN A 29 -4.66 8.99 -2.01
N LEU A 30 -4.71 7.75 -1.51
CA LEU A 30 -3.51 6.96 -1.21
C LEU A 30 -2.71 6.63 -2.47
N ILE A 31 -3.36 6.29 -3.59
CA ILE A 31 -2.67 6.06 -4.86
C ILE A 31 -1.98 7.34 -5.34
N ALA A 32 -2.67 8.48 -5.31
CA ALA A 32 -2.09 9.76 -5.71
C ALA A 32 -0.86 10.12 -4.84
N LEU A 33 -0.98 9.97 -3.53
CA LEU A 33 0.13 10.19 -2.59
C LEU A 33 1.28 9.22 -2.84
N GLY A 34 0.99 7.93 -3.02
CA GLY A 34 1.99 6.90 -3.27
C GLY A 34 2.79 7.16 -4.54
N LYS A 35 2.12 7.60 -5.62
CA LYS A 35 2.79 8.02 -6.86
C LYS A 35 3.70 9.22 -6.65
N LEU A 36 3.22 10.25 -5.95
CA LEU A 36 4.00 11.45 -5.64
C LEU A 36 5.26 11.09 -4.83
N LEU A 37 5.12 10.27 -3.78
CA LEU A 37 6.23 9.81 -2.96
C LEU A 37 7.23 8.96 -3.76
N ASN A 38 6.73 8.07 -4.63
CA ASN A 38 7.58 7.25 -5.50
C ASN A 38 8.39 8.12 -6.47
N GLN A 39 7.76 9.12 -7.07
CA GLN A 39 8.44 10.08 -7.94
C GLN A 39 9.53 10.85 -7.17
N ASN A 40 9.21 11.40 -6.00
CA ASN A 40 10.17 12.11 -5.16
C ASN A 40 11.36 11.21 -4.77
N ASN A 41 11.11 9.94 -4.47
CA ASN A 41 12.16 8.98 -4.15
C ASN A 41 13.02 8.64 -5.37
N LYS A 42 12.42 8.44 -6.55
CA LYS A 42 13.17 8.25 -7.80
C LYS A 42 14.08 9.44 -8.08
N GLU A 43 13.58 10.67 -7.94
CA GLU A 43 14.37 11.89 -8.13
C GLU A 43 15.53 12.00 -7.13
N LYS A 44 15.31 11.67 -5.86
CA LYS A 44 16.38 11.60 -4.85
C LYS A 44 17.44 10.57 -5.21
N ILE A 45 17.00 9.36 -5.60
CA ILE A 45 17.90 8.27 -5.99
C ILE A 45 18.73 8.67 -7.21
N GLU A 46 18.12 9.31 -8.23
CA GLU A 46 18.84 9.78 -9.41
C GLU A 46 19.86 10.88 -9.08
N LYS A 47 19.56 11.78 -8.12
CA LYS A 47 20.51 12.81 -7.66
C LYS A 47 21.73 12.22 -6.95
N THR A 48 21.59 11.06 -6.30
CA THR A 48 22.67 10.41 -5.55
C THR A 48 23.44 9.36 -6.37
N LYS A 49 22.95 8.98 -7.55
CA LYS A 49 23.60 7.96 -8.40
C LYS A 49 24.79 8.54 -9.17
N THR A 50 25.99 8.03 -8.88
CA THR A 50 27.16 8.11 -9.78
C THR A 50 27.01 7.09 -10.90
N ARG A 51 26.60 7.52 -12.11
CA ARG A 51 26.35 6.61 -13.24
C ARG A 51 27.66 6.14 -13.90
N ILE A 52 27.79 4.83 -14.12
CA ILE A 52 28.80 4.22 -15.02
C ILE A 52 28.17 3.94 -16.42
N ASN A 53 26.85 3.69 -16.49
CA ASN A 53 26.11 3.37 -17.72
C ASN A 53 24.99 4.39 -18.01
N GLN A 54 24.54 4.48 -19.28
CA GLN A 54 23.45 5.34 -19.70
C GLN A 54 22.09 4.94 -19.08
N SER A 55 21.21 5.91 -18.83
CA SER A 55 19.84 5.67 -18.37
C SER A 55 19.02 4.93 -19.41
N GLY A 56 18.45 3.79 -19.03
CA GLY A 56 17.46 3.07 -19.85
C GLY A 56 17.60 1.56 -19.88
N SER A 57 18.71 0.99 -19.39
CA SER A 57 18.94 -0.47 -19.41
C SER A 57 18.25 -1.25 -18.28
N GLY A 58 17.31 -0.61 -17.57
CA GLY A 58 16.62 -1.20 -16.41
C GLY A 58 15.42 -2.04 -16.82
N ASN A 59 15.16 -3.13 -16.08
CA ASN A 59 13.97 -3.95 -16.28
C ASN A 59 12.71 -3.13 -16.00
N HIS A 60 11.77 -3.07 -16.96
CA HIS A 60 10.51 -2.37 -16.74
C HIS A 60 9.69 -3.10 -15.66
N PRO A 61 9.05 -2.38 -14.73
CA PRO A 61 8.23 -3.02 -13.70
C PRO A 61 7.08 -3.82 -14.34
N LYS A 62 6.80 -5.02 -13.79
CA LYS A 62 5.76 -5.95 -14.28
C LYS A 62 4.33 -5.50 -13.95
N LEU A 63 4.17 -4.52 -13.06
CA LEU A 63 2.89 -3.95 -12.61
C LEU A 63 2.88 -2.43 -12.79
N SER A 64 1.72 -1.84 -13.09
CA SER A 64 1.57 -0.38 -13.04
C SER A 64 1.75 0.12 -11.61
N GLU A 65 1.99 1.43 -11.44
CA GLU A 65 2.17 2.00 -10.10
C GLU A 65 0.92 1.80 -9.22
N GLU A 66 -0.28 1.87 -9.79
CA GLU A 66 -1.53 1.58 -9.05
C GLU A 66 -1.58 0.13 -8.57
N GLU A 67 -1.23 -0.82 -9.44
CA GLU A 67 -1.21 -2.24 -9.07
C GLU A 67 -0.15 -2.54 -8.01
N GLN A 68 1.01 -1.90 -8.07
CA GLN A 68 2.05 -2.03 -7.04
C GLN A 68 1.56 -1.49 -5.69
N ILE A 69 0.90 -0.33 -5.67
CA ILE A 69 0.35 0.26 -4.46
C ILE A 69 -0.78 -0.63 -3.91
N ILE A 70 -1.70 -1.11 -4.76
CA ILE A 70 -2.79 -2.01 -4.35
C ILE A 70 -2.24 -3.32 -3.79
N LEU A 71 -1.23 -3.92 -4.43
CA LEU A 71 -0.56 -5.13 -3.95
C LEU A 71 0.01 -4.92 -2.55
N MET A 72 0.72 -3.81 -2.33
CA MET A 72 1.26 -3.46 -1.02
C MET A 72 0.16 -3.30 0.03
N LEU A 73 -0.94 -2.61 -0.30
CA LEU A 73 -2.07 -2.42 0.62
C LEU A 73 -2.75 -3.76 0.98
N ILE A 74 -2.93 -4.66 0.00
CA ILE A 74 -3.47 -6.01 0.24
C ILE A 74 -2.52 -6.78 1.18
N TYR A 75 -1.22 -6.77 0.89
CA TYR A 75 -0.23 -7.46 1.72
C TYR A 75 -0.27 -6.97 3.17
N LEU A 76 -0.23 -5.65 3.39
CA LEU A 76 -0.29 -5.06 4.72
C LEU A 76 -1.60 -5.39 5.44
N ARG A 77 -2.75 -5.29 4.77
CA ARG A 77 -4.04 -5.62 5.38
C ARG A 77 -4.09 -7.05 5.90
N HIS A 78 -3.56 -8.01 5.14
CA HIS A 78 -3.69 -9.42 5.47
C HIS A 78 -2.58 -9.95 6.38
N ASN A 79 -1.42 -9.28 6.45
CA ASN A 79 -0.24 -9.81 7.15
C ASN A 79 0.21 -8.97 8.36
N VAL A 80 -0.57 -7.99 8.81
CA VAL A 80 -0.25 -7.27 10.06
C VAL A 80 -0.57 -8.16 11.25
N SER A 81 0.47 -8.61 11.96
CA SER A 81 0.35 -9.39 13.19
C SER A 81 0.10 -8.49 14.41
N PHE A 82 -0.56 -9.03 15.44
CA PHE A 82 -0.72 -8.33 16.72
C PHE A 82 0.61 -8.13 17.44
N GLN A 83 1.60 -8.97 17.20
CA GLN A 83 2.96 -8.78 17.69
C GLN A 83 3.58 -7.49 17.12
N PHE A 84 3.45 -7.27 15.81
CA PHE A 84 3.91 -6.04 15.17
C PHE A 84 3.16 -4.81 15.69
N LEU A 85 1.82 -4.91 15.84
CA LEU A 85 1.02 -3.84 16.42
C LEU A 85 1.44 -3.54 17.86
N GLY A 86 1.65 -4.57 18.68
CA GLY A 86 2.14 -4.42 20.05
C GLY A 86 3.48 -3.66 20.10
N LEU A 87 4.41 -4.02 19.23
CA LEU A 87 5.70 -3.32 19.11
C LEU A 87 5.51 -1.84 18.73
N VAL A 88 4.73 -1.54 17.69
CA VAL A 88 4.52 -0.17 17.17
C VAL A 88 3.83 0.73 18.20
N PHE A 89 2.86 0.19 18.94
CA PHE A 89 2.08 0.94 19.93
C PHE A 89 2.59 0.79 21.37
N GLN A 90 3.75 0.14 21.56
CA GLN A 90 4.38 -0.07 22.86
C GLN A 90 3.44 -0.75 23.89
N VAL A 91 2.68 -1.74 23.43
CA VAL A 91 1.81 -2.58 24.25
C VAL A 91 2.12 -4.06 24.01
N SER A 92 1.68 -4.94 24.90
CA SER A 92 1.80 -6.37 24.63
C SER A 92 0.92 -6.78 23.44
N GLU A 93 1.29 -7.87 22.75
CA GLU A 93 0.47 -8.49 21.71
C GLU A 93 -0.97 -8.75 22.20
N SER A 94 -1.11 -9.28 23.42
CA SER A 94 -2.41 -9.54 24.05
C SER A 94 -3.23 -8.26 24.26
N THR A 95 -2.58 -7.15 24.63
CA THR A 95 -3.25 -5.85 24.81
C THR A 95 -3.74 -5.31 23.47
N ALA A 96 -2.89 -5.35 22.43
CA ALA A 96 -3.28 -4.96 21.07
C ALA A 96 -4.47 -5.77 20.55
N HIS A 97 -4.45 -7.10 20.75
CA HIS A 97 -5.55 -7.99 20.38
C HIS A 97 -6.86 -7.64 21.11
N ASN A 98 -6.80 -7.38 22.42
CA ASN A 98 -7.97 -7.05 23.22
C ASN A 98 -8.61 -5.73 22.79
N ILE A 99 -7.79 -4.70 22.55
CA ILE A 99 -8.25 -3.40 22.05
C ILE A 99 -8.93 -3.56 20.69
N PHE A 100 -8.29 -4.26 19.74
CA PHE A 100 -8.87 -4.50 18.42
C PHE A 100 -10.21 -5.24 18.52
N THR A 101 -10.26 -6.33 19.28
CA THR A 101 -11.47 -7.15 19.43
C THR A 101 -12.63 -6.37 20.03
N TYR A 102 -12.36 -5.52 21.03
CA TYR A 102 -13.37 -4.65 21.63
C TYR A 102 -13.93 -3.65 20.61
N LEU A 103 -13.06 -2.95 19.90
CA LEU A 103 -13.46 -1.93 18.92
C LEU A 103 -14.16 -2.54 17.70
N ALA A 104 -13.69 -3.68 17.19
CA ALA A 104 -14.29 -4.37 16.04
C ALA A 104 -15.70 -4.92 16.30
N LYS A 105 -16.11 -5.06 17.57
CA LYS A 105 -17.49 -5.38 17.96
C LYS A 105 -18.37 -4.15 18.09
N THR A 106 -17.75 -3.00 18.34
CA THR A 106 -18.45 -1.74 18.64
C THR A 106 -18.77 -0.94 17.37
N PHE A 107 -17.91 -1.06 16.36
CA PHE A 107 -18.04 -0.42 15.04
C PHE A 107 -18.34 -1.44 13.94
#